data_AF-A0A834ITD2-F1
#
_entry.id   AF-A0A834ITD2-F1
#
_cell.length_a   1.000
_cell.length_b   1.000
_cell.length_c   1.000
_cell.angle_alpha   90.00
_cell.angle_beta   90.00
_cell.angle_gamma   90.00
#
_symmetry.space_group_name_H-M   'P 1'
#
loop_
_entity.id
_entity.type
_entity.pdbx_description
1 polymer ?
#
loop_
_entity_poly.entity_id
_entity_poly.type
_entity_poly.pdbx_seq_one_letter_code
_entity_poly.pdbx_strand_id
1 'polypeptide(L)'
;MKPRYYVHMGVKQAEDISITWKTIHITIFLMILGMSALATKAMFEIMDMYKFNCIIYAKVTFERTFSKHNNETVTEVNCGANPTHADCASKSAILKEYNWNKKINDTNIIMHNNTGFINMRRTVFATIFMCDLMLFAPLASAVISVLLGVLMFIGGRGGAGTPGDMFREIWMCTYPIIGLCSFMIFFCFVSSNLFYNGLEAFCYGYHTLTGITWCSRKMDYFTIQFTEGFKGPPLPFYFNYVLGRVGITLTPILWVIQTCMYILRIVFLVDFSVYLTRIEEKGATKEKKPVKIAKVVTKLMNEKKL
;
A
#
# COMPACT_ATOMS: atom_id res chain seq x y z
N MET A 1 27.05 -0.40 -58.47
CA MET A 1 26.96 0.38 -57.20
C MET A 1 27.10 -0.55 -56.00
N LYS A 2 27.72 -0.13 -54.89
CA LYS A 2 27.70 -0.91 -53.64
C LYS A 2 26.27 -0.97 -53.08
N PRO A 3 25.76 -2.15 -52.67
CA PRO A 3 24.42 -2.27 -52.11
C PRO A 3 24.30 -1.43 -50.84
N ARG A 4 23.23 -0.64 -50.74
CA ARG A 4 22.89 0.11 -49.52
C ARG A 4 21.86 -0.67 -48.73
N TYR A 5 22.14 -0.89 -47.44
CA TYR A 5 21.22 -1.53 -46.52
C TYR A 5 20.59 -0.47 -45.60
N TYR A 6 19.29 -0.57 -45.38
CA TYR A 6 18.58 0.24 -44.40
C TYR A 6 17.96 -0.66 -43.33
N VAL A 7 18.19 -0.32 -42.07
CA VAL A 7 17.58 -1.01 -40.92
C VAL A 7 16.34 -0.21 -40.52
N HIS A 8 15.20 -0.89 -40.43
CA HIS A 8 13.99 -0.28 -39.89
C HIS A 8 13.30 -1.19 -38.89
N MET A 9 12.64 -0.58 -37.92
CA MET A 9 11.75 -1.27 -36.99
C MET A 9 10.35 -1.31 -37.61
N GLY A 10 9.78 -2.50 -37.72
CA GLY A 10 8.38 -2.69 -38.06
C GLY A 10 7.63 -3.27 -36.86
N VAL A 11 6.37 -2.90 -36.72
CA VAL A 11 5.52 -3.38 -35.64
C VAL A 11 5.10 -4.82 -35.95
N LYS A 12 5.20 -5.73 -34.96
CA LYS A 12 4.75 -7.12 -35.11
C LYS A 12 3.23 -7.20 -35.18
N GLN A 13 2.72 -8.24 -35.83
CA GLN A 13 1.30 -8.57 -35.73
C GLN A 13 1.00 -9.10 -34.32
N ALA A 14 -0.22 -8.86 -33.81
CA ALA A 14 -0.59 -9.29 -32.47
C ALA A 14 -0.53 -10.82 -32.27
N GLU A 15 -0.71 -11.57 -33.35
CA GLU A 15 -0.61 -13.04 -33.38
C GLU A 15 0.81 -13.55 -33.11
N ASP A 16 1.82 -12.78 -33.52
CA ASP A 16 3.24 -13.11 -33.30
C ASP A 16 3.70 -12.84 -31.86
N ILE A 17 2.87 -12.16 -31.06
CA ILE A 17 3.19 -11.76 -29.69
C ILE A 17 2.57 -12.76 -28.72
N SER A 18 3.42 -13.35 -27.87
CA SER A 18 2.97 -14.29 -26.85
C SER A 18 1.98 -13.63 -25.88
N ILE A 19 0.83 -14.29 -25.67
CA ILE A 19 -0.19 -13.88 -24.71
C ILE A 19 0.34 -13.84 -23.27
N THR A 20 1.41 -14.58 -22.97
CA THR A 20 2.01 -14.67 -21.64
C THR A 20 2.40 -13.31 -21.07
N TRP A 21 2.89 -12.38 -21.91
CA TRP A 21 3.24 -11.02 -21.45
C TRP A 21 2.04 -10.27 -20.88
N LYS A 22 0.90 -10.33 -21.59
CA LYS A 22 -0.35 -9.72 -21.15
C LYS A 22 -0.84 -10.39 -19.86
N THR A 23 -0.82 -11.71 -19.78
CA THR A 23 -1.24 -12.45 -18.59
C THR A 23 -0.40 -12.07 -17.37
N ILE A 24 0.93 -12.00 -17.48
CA ILE A 24 1.81 -11.64 -16.36
C ILE A 24 1.48 -10.23 -15.84
N HIS A 25 1.34 -9.24 -16.72
CA HIS A 25 1.01 -7.88 -16.31
C HIS A 25 -0.34 -7.80 -15.59
N ILE A 26 -1.36 -8.51 -16.08
CA ILE A 26 -2.68 -8.56 -15.45
C ILE A 26 -2.59 -9.21 -14.07
N THR A 27 -1.87 -10.34 -13.95
CA THR A 27 -1.66 -11.02 -12.67
C THR A 27 -1.00 -10.10 -11.65
N ILE A 28 0.05 -9.36 -12.06
CA ILE A 28 0.72 -8.41 -11.16
C ILE A 28 -0.23 -7.28 -10.74
N PHE A 29 -1.03 -6.71 -11.65
CA PHE A 29 -2.03 -5.69 -11.28
C PHE A 29 -3.08 -6.22 -10.30
N LEU A 30 -3.55 -7.47 -10.46
CA LEU A 30 -4.46 -8.10 -9.50
C LEU A 30 -3.80 -8.31 -8.13
N MET A 31 -2.51 -8.65 -8.08
CA MET A 31 -1.76 -8.73 -6.83
C MET A 31 -1.62 -7.36 -6.17
N ILE A 32 -1.32 -6.31 -6.95
CA ILE A 32 -1.25 -4.92 -6.45
C ILE A 32 -2.60 -4.52 -5.86
N LEU A 33 -3.70 -4.79 -6.56
CA LEU A 33 -5.06 -4.54 -6.10
C LEU A 33 -5.32 -5.21 -4.75
N GLY A 34 -5.05 -6.53 -4.66
CA GLY A 34 -5.28 -7.30 -3.44
C GLY A 34 -4.49 -6.77 -2.24
N MET A 35 -3.18 -6.51 -2.41
CA MET A 35 -2.32 -6.01 -1.34
C MET A 35 -2.67 -4.58 -0.93
N SER A 36 -3.03 -3.74 -1.89
CA SER A 36 -3.44 -2.36 -1.65
C SER A 36 -4.80 -2.28 -0.95
N ALA A 37 -5.77 -3.11 -1.36
CA ALA A 37 -7.07 -3.21 -0.69
C ALA A 37 -6.92 -3.75 0.74
N LEU A 38 -6.06 -4.76 0.94
CA LEU A 38 -5.75 -5.30 2.27
C LEU A 38 -5.14 -4.23 3.19
N ALA A 39 -4.16 -3.47 2.70
CA ALA A 39 -3.55 -2.37 3.44
C ALA A 39 -4.57 -1.28 3.78
N THR A 40 -5.39 -0.87 2.81
CA THR A 40 -6.44 0.15 3.00
C THR A 40 -7.43 -0.28 4.08
N LYS A 41 -7.93 -1.53 4.00
CA LYS A 41 -8.85 -2.08 5.01
C LYS A 41 -8.20 -2.08 6.38
N ALA A 42 -6.99 -2.63 6.50
CA ALA A 42 -6.29 -2.71 7.77
C ALA A 42 -6.06 -1.34 8.42
N MET A 43 -5.66 -0.33 7.64
CA MET A 43 -5.50 1.04 8.12
C MET A 43 -6.82 1.67 8.55
N PHE A 44 -7.88 1.46 7.77
CA PHE A 44 -9.20 1.98 8.10
C PHE A 44 -9.71 1.41 9.43
N GLU A 45 -9.59 0.10 9.63
CA GLU A 45 -9.95 -0.57 10.90
C GLU A 45 -9.12 -0.04 12.06
N ILE A 46 -7.80 0.17 11.86
CA ILE A 46 -6.95 0.79 12.88
C ILE A 46 -7.42 2.20 13.21
N MET A 47 -7.71 3.03 12.20
CA MET A 47 -8.17 4.41 12.44
C MET A 47 -9.54 4.46 13.13
N ASP A 48 -10.46 3.57 12.75
CA ASP A 48 -11.79 3.47 13.37
C ASP A 48 -11.68 3.16 14.87
N MET A 49 -10.76 2.27 15.28
CA MET A 49 -10.49 1.99 16.70
C MET A 49 -10.11 3.25 17.51
N TYR A 50 -9.54 4.27 16.87
CA TYR A 50 -9.15 5.52 17.55
C TYR A 50 -10.05 6.69 17.16
N LYS A 51 -11.30 6.42 16.73
CA LYS A 51 -12.27 7.44 16.30
C LYS A 51 -11.72 8.36 15.21
N PHE A 52 -10.98 7.78 14.26
CA PHE A 52 -10.30 8.46 13.16
C PHE A 52 -9.25 9.50 13.59
N ASN A 53 -8.79 9.48 14.85
CA ASN A 53 -7.63 10.27 15.24
C ASN A 53 -6.35 9.68 14.66
N CYS A 54 -5.43 10.53 14.21
CA CYS A 54 -4.21 10.07 13.57
C CYS A 54 -3.18 9.55 14.57
N ILE A 55 -3.05 8.21 14.65
CA ILE A 55 -2.17 7.55 15.62
C ILE A 55 -0.70 7.48 15.20
N ILE A 56 -0.39 7.74 13.93
CA ILE A 56 0.98 7.76 13.41
C ILE A 56 1.78 8.79 14.21
N TYR A 57 2.87 8.39 14.87
CA TYR A 57 3.67 9.26 15.76
C TYR A 57 2.89 9.90 16.93
N ALA A 58 1.73 9.38 17.31
CA ALA A 58 0.97 9.93 18.43
C ALA A 58 1.73 9.74 19.76
N LYS A 59 1.71 10.78 20.59
CA LYS A 59 2.28 10.74 21.95
C LYS A 59 1.20 10.30 22.93
N VAL A 60 1.16 8.99 23.19
CA VAL A 60 0.16 8.35 24.04
C VAL A 60 0.34 8.78 25.49
N THR A 61 -0.75 9.22 26.12
CA THR A 61 -0.80 9.51 27.56
C THR A 61 -1.77 8.54 28.23
N PHE A 62 -1.30 7.85 29.26
CA PHE A 62 -2.11 6.89 30.02
C PHE A 62 -2.74 7.55 31.24
N GLU A 63 -3.99 7.24 31.50
CA GLU A 63 -4.65 7.57 32.76
C GLU A 63 -4.22 6.54 33.82
N ARG A 64 -3.51 6.98 34.85
CA ARG A 64 -3.24 6.12 36.01
C ARG A 64 -4.52 6.06 36.83
N THR A 65 -5.20 4.93 36.78
CA THR A 65 -6.15 4.54 37.82
C THR A 65 -5.34 4.22 39.07
N PHE A 66 -5.09 5.24 39.91
CA PHE A 66 -4.68 4.96 41.28
C PHE A 66 -5.84 4.25 41.94
N SER A 67 -5.74 2.93 42.06
CA SER A 67 -6.61 2.19 42.97
C SER A 67 -6.35 2.77 44.35
N LYS A 68 -7.29 3.59 44.84
CA LYS A 68 -7.30 4.03 46.24
C LYS A 68 -7.38 2.77 47.08
N HIS A 69 -6.23 2.25 47.48
CA HIS A 69 -6.19 1.28 48.56
C HIS A 69 -6.26 2.08 49.86
N ASN A 70 -7.46 2.58 50.18
CA ASN A 70 -7.74 3.30 51.41
C ASN A 70 -8.68 2.47 52.28
N ASN A 71 -8.10 1.84 53.31
CA ASN A 71 -8.69 1.85 54.65
C ASN A 71 -8.39 3.18 55.34
N GLU A 72 -8.57 4.31 54.65
CA GLU A 72 -8.43 5.64 55.24
C GLU A 72 -9.57 6.51 54.76
N THR A 73 -10.49 6.74 55.70
CA THR A 73 -11.53 7.76 55.73
C THR A 73 -10.94 9.10 55.38
N VAL A 74 -11.11 9.51 54.13
CA VAL A 74 -10.91 10.91 53.71
C VAL A 74 -12.24 11.63 53.93
N THR A 75 -12.22 12.54 54.89
CA THR A 75 -13.22 13.55 55.19
C THR A 75 -13.68 14.29 53.94
N GLU A 76 -15.00 14.39 53.78
CA GLU A 76 -15.67 15.19 52.76
C GLU A 76 -15.18 16.66 52.81
N VAL A 77 -14.69 17.16 51.68
CA VAL A 77 -14.53 18.60 51.47
C VAL A 77 -15.92 19.16 51.16
N ASN A 78 -16.49 19.79 52.17
CA ASN A 78 -17.75 20.51 52.11
C ASN A 78 -17.53 21.80 51.29
N CYS A 79 -18.12 21.90 50.09
CA CYS A 79 -18.14 23.15 49.33
C CYS A 79 -19.15 24.12 49.97
N GLY A 80 -18.68 24.86 50.96
CA GLY A 80 -19.42 25.95 51.60
C GLY A 80 -19.71 27.09 50.63
N ALA A 81 -20.91 27.63 50.76
CA ALA A 81 -21.50 28.68 49.94
C ALA A 81 -20.69 29.99 49.92
N ASN A 82 -20.31 30.44 48.72
CA ASN A 82 -20.21 31.86 48.41
C ASN A 82 -20.44 32.06 46.90
N PRO A 83 -21.40 32.92 46.46
CA PRO A 83 -21.76 33.03 45.07
C PRO A 83 -20.96 34.15 44.42
N THR A 84 -19.95 33.82 43.62
CA THR A 84 -19.46 34.65 42.48
C THR A 84 -18.31 33.93 41.81
N HIS A 85 -18.63 33.08 40.84
CA HIS A 85 -17.93 32.86 39.57
C HIS A 85 -18.45 31.55 38.97
N ALA A 86 -18.97 31.66 37.76
CA ALA A 86 -19.40 30.53 36.95
C ALA A 86 -18.19 29.67 36.57
N ASP A 87 -18.17 28.41 37.03
CA ASP A 87 -17.79 27.24 36.23
C ASP A 87 -17.79 25.98 37.10
N CYS A 88 -18.96 25.34 37.18
CA CYS A 88 -19.08 23.96 37.65
C CYS A 88 -19.94 23.19 36.64
N ALA A 89 -19.43 23.06 35.42
CA ALA A 89 -20.04 22.28 34.36
C ALA A 89 -19.05 21.22 33.83
N SER A 90 -18.75 20.23 34.67
CA SER A 90 -18.26 18.94 34.23
C SER A 90 -19.38 17.92 34.39
N LYS A 91 -20.28 17.85 33.39
CA LYS A 91 -21.10 16.64 33.20
C LYS A 91 -20.17 15.52 32.73
N SER A 92 -19.57 14.82 33.67
CA SER A 92 -18.99 13.50 33.42
C SER A 92 -20.13 12.57 33.06
N ALA A 93 -20.18 12.10 31.81
CA ALA A 93 -20.97 10.94 31.47
C ALA A 93 -20.43 9.77 32.32
N ILE A 94 -21.20 9.36 33.32
CA ILE A 94 -20.93 8.17 34.12
C ILE A 94 -21.01 6.99 33.15
N LEU A 95 -19.84 6.48 32.73
CA LEU A 95 -19.73 5.21 32.05
C LEU A 95 -20.33 4.15 32.98
N LYS A 96 -21.41 3.50 32.57
CA LYS A 96 -21.96 2.36 33.31
C LYS A 96 -20.88 1.28 33.36
N GLU A 97 -20.47 0.95 34.58
CA GLU A 97 -19.54 -0.11 34.91
C GLU A 97 -20.10 -1.44 34.38
N TYR A 98 -19.46 -1.99 33.33
CA TYR A 98 -19.86 -3.25 32.73
C TYR A 98 -19.27 -4.39 33.56
N ASN A 99 -20.14 -5.26 34.09
CA ASN A 99 -19.75 -6.35 34.99
C ASN A 99 -19.12 -7.51 34.18
N TRP A 100 -17.78 -7.56 34.15
CA TRP A 100 -16.96 -8.54 33.41
C TRP A 100 -16.91 -9.95 34.04
N ASN A 101 -17.97 -10.39 34.72
CA ASN A 101 -18.05 -11.74 35.27
C ASN A 101 -18.39 -12.78 34.18
N LYS A 102 -17.44 -13.02 33.27
CA LYS A 102 -17.41 -14.24 32.44
C LYS A 102 -16.09 -14.94 32.72
N LYS A 103 -16.18 -16.05 33.48
CA LYS A 103 -15.10 -16.98 33.80
C LYS A 103 -14.27 -17.28 32.55
N ILE A 104 -13.15 -16.58 32.40
CA ILE A 104 -12.02 -17.02 31.58
C ILE A 104 -11.20 -17.85 32.55
N ASN A 105 -11.12 -19.16 32.30
CA ASN A 105 -10.32 -20.05 33.12
C ASN A 105 -8.87 -19.59 33.10
N ASP A 106 -8.43 -19.17 34.28
CA ASP A 106 -7.08 -18.75 34.60
C ASP A 106 -6.05 -19.84 34.28
N THR A 107 -5.11 -19.48 33.43
CA THR A 107 -3.70 -19.84 33.66
C THR A 107 -2.87 -18.57 33.51
N ASN A 108 -2.56 -17.96 34.66
CA ASN A 108 -1.44 -17.04 34.92
C ASN A 108 -1.26 -15.83 33.99
N ILE A 109 -2.21 -14.89 34.00
CA ILE A 109 -1.91 -13.49 33.69
C ILE A 109 -1.96 -12.70 35.00
N ILE A 110 -0.86 -12.75 35.76
CA ILE A 110 -0.58 -11.75 36.80
C ILE A 110 -0.20 -10.45 36.06
N MET A 111 -1.20 -9.76 35.49
CA MET A 111 -1.07 -8.34 35.16
C MET A 111 -1.48 -7.57 36.41
N HIS A 112 -0.48 -7.29 37.26
CA HIS A 112 -0.58 -6.33 38.34
C HIS A 112 -1.27 -5.04 37.87
N ASN A 113 -2.48 -4.76 38.40
CA ASN A 113 -3.13 -3.48 38.74
C ASN A 113 -2.90 -2.19 37.91
N ASN A 114 -2.23 -2.24 36.76
CA ASN A 114 -1.92 -1.10 35.90
C ASN A 114 -2.66 -1.23 34.57
N THR A 115 -3.99 -1.36 34.63
CA THR A 115 -4.84 -1.15 33.45
C THR A 115 -4.90 0.33 33.13
N GLY A 116 -3.80 0.86 32.58
CA GLY A 116 -3.73 2.22 32.07
C GLY A 116 -4.58 2.34 30.82
N PHE A 117 -5.75 2.97 30.93
CA PHE A 117 -6.54 3.34 29.76
C PHE A 117 -5.88 4.53 29.06
N ILE A 118 -5.92 4.55 27.72
CA ILE A 118 -5.44 5.72 26.96
C ILE A 118 -6.36 6.90 27.26
N ASN A 119 -5.78 8.00 27.74
CA ASN A 119 -6.52 9.24 27.88
C ASN A 119 -6.57 9.96 26.52
N MET A 120 -7.68 9.82 25.81
CA MET A 120 -7.87 10.42 24.47
C MET A 120 -7.82 11.96 24.49
N ARG A 121 -8.10 12.60 25.64
CA ARG A 121 -8.05 14.06 25.78
C ARG A 121 -6.61 14.59 25.93
N ARG A 122 -5.73 13.83 26.60
CA ARG A 122 -4.33 14.20 26.82
C ARG A 122 -3.37 13.68 25.76
N THR A 123 -3.78 12.65 25.02
CA THR A 123 -2.99 12.10 23.93
C THR A 123 -2.88 13.12 22.80
N VAL A 124 -1.64 13.39 22.37
CA VAL A 124 -1.38 14.31 21.25
C VAL A 124 -1.28 13.48 19.98
N PHE A 125 -2.29 13.57 19.14
CA PHE A 125 -2.35 12.92 17.83
C PHE A 125 -1.57 13.73 16.79
N ALA A 126 -1.08 13.06 15.75
CA ALA A 126 -0.44 13.74 14.64
C ALA A 126 -1.45 14.47 13.75
N THR A 127 -0.93 15.28 12.83
CA THR A 127 -1.73 15.98 11.83
C THR A 127 -2.49 15.01 10.95
N ILE A 128 -3.76 15.32 10.67
CA ILE A 128 -4.66 14.53 9.81
C ILE A 128 -4.01 14.21 8.45
N PHE A 129 -3.26 15.16 7.88
CA PHE A 129 -2.54 15.00 6.62
C PHE A 129 -1.66 13.75 6.54
N MET A 130 -1.00 13.35 7.64
CA MET A 130 -0.13 12.16 7.64
C MET A 130 -0.95 10.88 7.50
N CYS A 131 -2.09 10.80 8.17
CA CYS A 131 -2.98 9.65 8.07
C CYS A 131 -3.73 9.63 6.74
N ASP A 132 -4.10 10.80 6.21
CA ASP A 132 -4.69 10.90 4.87
C ASP A 132 -3.71 10.39 3.82
N LEU A 133 -2.43 10.78 3.89
CA LEU A 133 -1.40 10.27 2.97
C LEU A 133 -1.21 8.75 3.11
N MET A 134 -1.18 8.25 4.36
CA MET A 134 -1.06 6.83 4.66
C MET A 134 -2.22 6.02 4.07
N LEU A 135 -3.46 6.50 4.19
CA LEU A 135 -4.67 5.83 3.70
C LEU A 135 -4.88 6.01 2.20
N PHE A 136 -4.57 7.19 1.66
CA PHE A 136 -4.80 7.53 0.26
C PHE A 136 -3.85 6.78 -0.67
N ALA A 137 -2.58 6.58 -0.29
CA ALA A 137 -1.62 5.87 -1.15
C ALA A 137 -2.01 4.43 -1.54
N PRO A 138 -2.39 3.54 -0.61
CA PRO A 138 -2.88 2.21 -0.97
C PRO A 138 -4.23 2.28 -1.70
N LEU A 139 -5.13 3.20 -1.32
CA LEU A 139 -6.41 3.35 -2.04
C LEU A 139 -6.20 3.77 -3.50
N ALA A 140 -5.37 4.79 -3.74
CA ALA A 140 -5.00 5.25 -5.08
C ALA A 140 -4.30 4.13 -5.88
N SER A 141 -3.41 3.37 -5.23
CA SER A 141 -2.77 2.20 -5.83
C SER A 141 -3.77 1.15 -6.28
N ALA A 142 -4.78 0.84 -5.45
CA ALA A 142 -5.86 -0.08 -5.82
C ALA A 142 -6.63 0.44 -7.05
N VAL A 143 -7.06 1.70 -7.04
CA VAL A 143 -7.81 2.30 -8.16
C VAL A 143 -7.00 2.30 -9.46
N ILE A 144 -5.75 2.74 -9.41
CA ILE A 144 -4.87 2.78 -10.59
C ILE A 144 -4.58 1.37 -11.10
N SER A 145 -4.38 0.39 -10.22
CA SER A 145 -4.18 -1.01 -10.63
C SER A 145 -5.38 -1.59 -11.36
N VAL A 146 -6.61 -1.26 -10.94
CA VAL A 146 -7.84 -1.64 -11.65
C VAL A 146 -7.89 -0.98 -13.01
N LEU A 147 -7.65 0.34 -13.08
CA LEU A 147 -7.69 1.10 -14.33
C LEU A 147 -6.71 0.55 -15.37
N LEU A 148 -5.46 0.31 -14.96
CA LEU A 148 -4.41 -0.25 -15.83
C LEU A 148 -4.65 -1.73 -16.16
N GLY A 149 -5.17 -2.51 -15.20
CA GLY A 149 -5.55 -3.90 -15.41
C GLY A 149 -6.65 -4.03 -16.46
N VAL A 150 -7.69 -3.19 -16.38
CA VAL A 150 -8.77 -3.12 -17.38
C VAL A 150 -8.25 -2.67 -18.73
N LEU A 151 -7.40 -1.64 -18.78
CA LEU A 151 -6.78 -1.19 -20.03
C LEU A 151 -6.00 -2.32 -20.72
N MET A 152 -5.19 -3.07 -19.96
CA MET A 152 -4.44 -4.22 -20.48
C MET A 152 -5.37 -5.39 -20.85
N PHE A 153 -6.47 -5.58 -20.12
CA PHE A 153 -7.45 -6.62 -20.41
C PHE A 153 -8.17 -6.37 -21.74
N ILE A 154 -8.61 -5.14 -21.98
CA ILE A 154 -9.33 -4.74 -23.20
C ILE A 154 -8.39 -4.66 -24.41
N GLY A 155 -7.17 -4.15 -24.23
CA GLY A 155 -6.26 -3.98 -25.36
C GLY A 155 -5.68 -5.29 -25.89
N GLY A 156 -5.14 -5.23 -27.12
CA GLY A 156 -4.52 -6.37 -27.78
C GLY A 156 -3.27 -6.90 -27.06
N ARG A 157 -2.69 -7.99 -27.56
CA ARG A 157 -1.45 -8.58 -27.00
C ARG A 157 -0.25 -7.64 -27.12
N GLY A 158 -0.29 -6.73 -28.10
CA GLY A 158 0.79 -5.81 -28.44
C GLY A 158 0.85 -5.54 -29.93
N GLY A 159 1.91 -4.88 -30.36
CA GLY A 159 2.19 -4.67 -31.78
C GLY A 159 1.12 -3.86 -32.50
N ALA A 160 0.82 -4.23 -33.76
CA ALA A 160 -0.09 -3.48 -34.64
C ALA A 160 -1.58 -3.75 -34.33
N GLY A 161 -1.86 -4.68 -33.42
CA GLY A 161 -3.22 -5.12 -33.08
C GLY A 161 -3.87 -5.95 -34.18
N THR A 162 -5.06 -6.47 -33.89
CA THR A 162 -5.91 -7.14 -34.88
C THR A 162 -6.98 -6.17 -35.44
N PRO A 163 -7.47 -6.38 -36.67
CA PRO A 163 -8.63 -5.65 -37.18
C PRO A 163 -9.85 -5.97 -36.32
N GLY A 164 -10.29 -5.01 -35.49
CA GLY A 164 -11.40 -5.18 -34.54
C GLY A 164 -11.04 -4.84 -33.09
N ASP A 165 -9.75 -4.74 -32.76
CA ASP A 165 -9.32 -4.29 -31.44
C ASP A 165 -9.67 -2.81 -31.22
N MET A 166 -10.21 -2.50 -30.04
CA MET A 166 -10.53 -1.11 -29.62
C MET A 166 -9.27 -0.24 -29.60
N PHE A 167 -8.12 -0.83 -29.23
CA PHE A 167 -6.81 -0.19 -29.22
C PHE A 167 -5.82 -1.01 -30.04
N ARG A 168 -5.66 -0.65 -31.32
CA ARG A 168 -4.73 -1.32 -32.23
C ARG A 168 -3.27 -1.24 -31.77
N GLU A 169 -2.82 -0.09 -31.30
CA GLU A 169 -1.40 0.17 -30.99
C GLU A 169 -1.15 0.33 -29.48
N ILE A 170 -1.56 -0.66 -28.67
CA ILE A 170 -1.43 -0.60 -27.22
C ILE A 170 0.01 -0.39 -26.72
N TRP A 171 1.02 -0.73 -27.52
CA TRP A 171 2.42 -0.49 -27.17
C TRP A 171 2.69 1.00 -26.90
N MET A 172 1.95 1.93 -27.52
CA MET A 172 2.08 3.36 -27.25
C MET A 172 1.74 3.73 -25.80
N CYS A 173 0.83 2.98 -25.16
CA CYS A 173 0.49 3.15 -23.75
C CYS A 173 1.60 2.68 -22.82
N THR A 174 2.58 1.91 -23.29
CA THR A 174 3.63 1.34 -22.43
C THR A 174 4.48 2.43 -21.76
N TYR A 175 4.86 3.49 -22.49
CA TYR A 175 5.67 4.58 -21.95
C TYR A 175 4.97 5.39 -20.84
N PRO A 176 3.74 5.90 -21.02
CA PRO A 176 3.04 6.59 -19.94
C PRO A 176 2.74 5.65 -18.76
N ILE A 177 2.49 4.37 -19.01
CA ILE A 177 2.31 3.38 -17.93
C ILE A 177 3.61 3.23 -17.11
N ILE A 178 4.79 3.16 -17.73
CA ILE A 178 6.07 3.13 -17.00
C ILE A 178 6.23 4.36 -16.11
N GLY A 179 5.91 5.55 -16.63
CA GLY A 179 5.96 6.80 -15.86
C GLY A 179 5.03 6.76 -14.65
N LEU A 180 3.79 6.29 -14.85
CA LEU A 180 2.80 6.14 -13.79
C LEU A 180 3.21 5.09 -12.75
N CYS A 181 3.72 3.93 -13.19
CA CYS A 181 4.26 2.90 -12.28
C CYS A 181 5.41 3.46 -11.44
N SER A 182 6.32 4.24 -12.04
CA SER A 182 7.46 4.85 -11.35
C SER A 182 7.01 5.86 -10.29
N PHE A 183 6.00 6.68 -10.62
CA PHE A 183 5.36 7.58 -9.65
C PHE A 183 4.73 6.80 -8.49
N MET A 184 4.01 5.71 -8.79
CA MET A 184 3.40 4.86 -7.76
C MET A 184 4.42 4.15 -6.87
N ILE A 185 5.59 3.74 -7.39
CA ILE A 185 6.69 3.20 -6.58
C ILE A 185 7.09 4.23 -5.53
N PHE A 186 7.42 5.45 -5.96
CA PHE A 186 7.81 6.52 -5.03
C PHE A 186 6.72 6.80 -4.01
N PHE A 187 5.48 6.95 -4.47
CA PHE A 187 4.35 7.29 -3.61
C PHE A 187 4.05 6.21 -2.57
N CYS A 188 3.99 4.94 -2.98
CA CYS A 188 3.80 3.81 -2.06
C CYS A 188 5.00 3.63 -1.13
N PHE A 189 6.23 3.90 -1.58
CA PHE A 189 7.42 3.82 -0.73
C PHE A 189 7.41 4.86 0.40
N VAL A 190 7.06 6.11 0.09
CA VAL A 190 6.91 7.18 1.10
C VAL A 190 5.83 6.80 2.12
N SER A 191 4.67 6.34 1.65
CA SER A 191 3.58 5.87 2.53
C SER A 191 3.99 4.68 3.40
N SER A 192 4.73 3.71 2.83
CA SER A 192 5.29 2.56 3.55
C SER A 192 6.18 3.01 4.72
N ASN A 193 7.14 3.90 4.46
CA ASN A 193 8.02 4.44 5.51
C ASN A 193 7.24 5.18 6.60
N LEU A 194 6.22 5.95 6.21
CA LEU A 194 5.38 6.68 7.16
C LEU A 194 4.59 5.73 8.07
N PHE A 195 3.97 4.69 7.50
CA PHE A 195 3.25 3.66 8.26
C PHE A 195 4.18 2.92 9.22
N TYR A 196 5.34 2.48 8.72
CA TYR A 196 6.33 1.74 9.50
C TYR A 196 6.83 2.51 10.71
N ASN A 197 7.47 3.65 10.45
CA ASN A 197 8.09 4.45 11.50
C ASN A 197 7.02 5.06 12.43
N GLY A 198 5.88 5.44 11.85
CA GLY A 198 4.78 6.06 12.60
C GLY A 198 4.08 5.13 13.56
N LEU A 199 3.76 3.89 13.14
CA LEU A 199 3.15 2.90 14.02
C LEU A 199 4.16 2.31 14.99
N GLU A 200 5.41 2.12 14.60
CA GLU A 200 6.44 1.67 15.54
C GLU A 200 6.67 2.69 16.65
N ALA A 201 6.72 3.99 16.34
CA ALA A 201 6.78 5.06 17.33
C ALA A 201 5.55 5.08 18.25
N PHE A 202 4.36 4.85 17.69
CA PHE A 202 3.13 4.71 18.47
C PHE A 202 3.21 3.53 19.44
N CYS A 203 3.63 2.36 18.97
CA CYS A 203 3.78 1.15 19.78
C CYS A 203 4.87 1.30 20.85
N TYR A 204 5.96 2.01 20.54
CA TYR A 204 7.01 2.34 21.50
C TYR A 204 6.47 3.15 22.70
N GLY A 205 5.42 3.97 22.49
CA GLY A 205 4.71 4.65 23.58
C GLY A 205 4.15 3.71 24.65
N TYR A 206 3.89 2.44 24.32
CA TYR A 206 3.42 1.40 25.25
C TYR A 206 4.54 0.62 25.91
N HIS A 207 5.81 0.94 25.61
CA HIS A 207 6.95 0.20 26.13
C HIS A 207 6.96 0.17 27.66
N THR A 208 6.64 1.30 28.31
CA THR A 208 6.60 1.42 29.77
C THR A 208 5.55 0.53 30.43
N LEU A 209 4.50 0.13 29.69
CA LEU A 209 3.43 -0.73 30.20
C LEU A 209 3.62 -2.20 29.82
N THR A 210 4.10 -2.46 28.60
CA THR A 210 4.17 -3.82 28.04
C THR A 210 5.53 -4.49 28.23
N GLY A 211 6.58 -3.68 28.46
CA GLY A 211 7.98 -4.10 28.45
C GLY A 211 8.55 -4.39 27.05
N ILE A 212 7.79 -4.10 25.98
CA ILE A 212 8.14 -4.45 24.59
C ILE A 212 8.30 -3.18 23.77
N THR A 213 9.34 -3.08 22.94
CA THR A 213 9.63 -1.88 22.13
C THR A 213 8.94 -1.87 20.76
N TRP A 214 8.41 -3.02 20.32
CA TRP A 214 7.71 -3.19 19.05
C TRP A 214 6.21 -3.43 19.23
N CYS A 215 5.44 -3.21 18.16
CA CYS A 215 4.02 -3.56 18.14
C CYS A 215 3.84 -5.07 18.37
N SER A 216 3.11 -5.45 19.42
CA SER A 216 2.89 -6.84 19.80
C SER A 216 1.43 -7.11 20.11
N ARG A 217 1.06 -8.39 20.20
CA ARG A 217 -0.30 -8.82 20.58
C ARG A 217 -0.76 -8.27 21.94
N LYS A 218 0.17 -7.88 22.83
CA LYS A 218 -0.20 -7.24 24.10
C LYS A 218 -0.89 -5.89 23.93
N MET A 219 -0.75 -5.24 22.77
CA MET A 219 -1.45 -3.99 22.47
C MET A 219 -2.96 -4.19 22.40
N ASP A 220 -3.42 -5.39 22.02
CA ASP A 220 -4.84 -5.70 21.93
C ASP A 220 -5.55 -5.50 23.28
N TYR A 221 -4.87 -5.70 24.41
CA TYR A 221 -5.42 -5.46 25.75
C TYR A 221 -5.78 -3.99 26.01
N PHE A 222 -5.06 -3.04 25.40
CA PHE A 222 -5.26 -1.61 25.59
C PHE A 222 -6.23 -1.00 24.57
N THR A 223 -6.55 -1.74 23.51
CA THR A 223 -7.50 -1.30 22.46
C THR A 223 -8.91 -1.83 22.65
N ILE A 224 -9.12 -2.82 23.53
CA ILE A 224 -10.45 -3.39 23.84
C ILE A 224 -11.45 -2.30 24.25
N GLN A 225 -11.01 -1.27 24.98
CA GLN A 225 -11.89 -0.19 25.44
C GLN A 225 -12.56 0.62 24.30
N PHE A 226 -12.00 0.58 23.09
CA PHE A 226 -12.56 1.29 21.94
C PHE A 226 -13.48 0.42 21.10
N THR A 227 -13.64 -0.84 21.48
CA THR A 227 -14.62 -1.75 20.89
C THR A 227 -15.97 -1.53 21.57
N GLU A 228 -16.65 -0.43 21.27
CA GLU A 228 -18.04 -0.28 21.71
C GLU A 228 -18.93 -1.23 20.91
N GLY A 229 -19.73 -2.03 21.62
CA GLY A 229 -20.55 -3.08 21.03
C GLY A 229 -21.52 -2.54 19.98
N PHE A 230 -21.41 -3.04 18.74
CA PHE A 230 -22.54 -3.41 17.87
C PHE A 230 -22.15 -4.05 16.50
N LYS A 231 -20.88 -4.42 16.24
CA LYS A 231 -20.49 -5.04 14.93
C LYS A 231 -19.67 -6.34 15.01
N GLY A 232 -19.69 -7.03 16.15
CA GLY A 232 -18.76 -8.13 16.44
C GLY A 232 -17.40 -7.59 16.88
N PRO A 233 -16.48 -8.45 17.37
CA PRO A 233 -15.17 -7.98 17.77
C PRO A 233 -14.45 -7.45 16.51
N PRO A 234 -14.07 -6.15 16.44
CA PRO A 234 -13.14 -5.71 15.42
C PRO A 234 -11.92 -6.62 15.51
N LEU A 235 -11.34 -6.94 14.36
CA LEU A 235 -10.12 -7.73 14.34
C LEU A 235 -9.11 -7.08 15.29
N PRO A 236 -8.38 -7.85 16.10
CA PRO A 236 -7.46 -7.28 17.08
C PRO A 236 -6.50 -6.29 16.41
N PHE A 237 -6.16 -5.20 17.11
CA PHE A 237 -5.25 -4.16 16.60
C PHE A 237 -4.00 -4.77 15.98
N TYR A 238 -3.38 -5.73 16.66
CA TYR A 238 -2.18 -6.40 16.20
C TYR A 238 -2.39 -7.16 14.88
N PHE A 239 -3.55 -7.78 14.67
CA PHE A 239 -3.85 -8.46 13.42
C PHE A 239 -3.96 -7.48 12.25
N ASN A 240 -4.69 -6.37 12.44
CA ASN A 240 -4.76 -5.31 11.44
C ASN A 240 -3.38 -4.68 11.20
N TYR A 241 -2.57 -4.48 12.24
CA TYR A 241 -1.19 -4.02 12.09
C TYR A 241 -0.37 -4.94 11.19
N VAL A 242 -0.43 -6.26 11.41
CA VAL A 242 0.28 -7.25 10.58
C VAL A 242 -0.23 -7.24 9.14
N LEU A 243 -1.56 -7.22 8.93
CA LEU A 243 -2.14 -7.15 7.58
C LEU A 243 -1.75 -5.87 6.84
N GLY A 244 -1.84 -4.72 7.52
CA GLY A 244 -1.44 -3.42 6.99
C GLY A 244 0.04 -3.40 6.63
N ARG A 245 0.90 -3.93 7.51
CA ARG A 245 2.33 -4.07 7.30
C ARG A 245 2.66 -4.93 6.08
N VAL A 246 2.05 -6.11 5.95
CA VAL A 246 2.27 -6.99 4.80
C VAL A 246 1.82 -6.30 3.50
N GLY A 247 0.60 -5.75 3.49
CA GLY A 247 0.05 -5.07 2.31
C GLY A 247 0.90 -3.88 1.87
N ILE A 248 1.24 -2.97 2.79
CA ILE A 248 1.99 -1.74 2.47
C ILE A 248 3.46 -2.00 2.08
N THR A 249 4.00 -3.18 2.41
CA THR A 249 5.36 -3.59 2.01
C THR A 249 5.37 -4.23 0.64
N LEU A 250 4.41 -5.13 0.38
CA LEU A 250 4.35 -5.86 -0.88
C LEU A 250 3.90 -4.97 -2.04
N THR A 251 3.03 -3.99 -1.81
CA THR A 251 2.55 -3.08 -2.86
C THR A 251 3.67 -2.37 -3.64
N PRO A 252 4.62 -1.64 -3.02
CA PRO A 252 5.72 -0.99 -3.76
C PRO A 252 6.62 -2.00 -4.47
N ILE A 253 6.87 -3.18 -3.88
CA ILE A 253 7.65 -4.25 -4.52
C ILE A 253 6.96 -4.73 -5.80
N LEU A 254 5.65 -4.94 -5.76
CA LEU A 254 4.88 -5.34 -6.94
C LEU A 254 4.88 -4.25 -8.03
N TRP A 255 4.83 -2.97 -7.67
CA TRP A 255 5.01 -1.87 -8.63
C TRP A 255 6.40 -1.86 -9.27
N VAL A 256 7.46 -2.17 -8.51
CA VAL A 256 8.82 -2.35 -9.06
C VAL A 256 8.85 -3.51 -10.04
N ILE A 257 8.30 -4.67 -9.68
CA ILE A 257 8.23 -5.84 -10.56
C ILE A 257 7.47 -5.48 -11.85
N GLN A 258 6.33 -4.79 -11.74
CA GLN A 258 5.55 -4.37 -12.89
C GLN A 258 6.32 -3.44 -13.82
N THR A 259 7.05 -2.47 -13.25
CA THR A 259 7.90 -1.54 -14.01
C THR A 259 9.02 -2.28 -14.72
N CYS A 260 9.71 -3.19 -14.02
CA CYS A 260 10.75 -4.05 -14.60
C CYS A 260 10.20 -4.88 -15.76
N MET A 261 9.00 -5.45 -15.63
CA MET A 261 8.36 -6.22 -16.71
C MET A 261 8.11 -5.36 -17.96
N TYR A 262 7.68 -4.11 -17.81
CA TYR A 262 7.52 -3.19 -18.95
C TYR A 262 8.87 -2.81 -19.58
N ILE A 263 9.90 -2.58 -18.78
CA ILE A 263 11.27 -2.32 -19.28
C ILE A 263 11.79 -3.54 -20.06
N LEU A 264 11.63 -4.75 -19.51
CA LEU A 264 12.02 -5.98 -20.20
C LEU A 264 11.26 -6.14 -21.52
N ARG A 265 9.96 -5.81 -21.56
CA ARG A 265 9.18 -5.82 -22.80
C ARG A 265 9.78 -4.91 -23.88
N ILE A 266 10.26 -3.72 -23.49
CA ILE A 266 10.95 -2.78 -24.41
C ILE A 266 12.32 -3.33 -24.84
N VAL A 267 13.15 -3.79 -23.89
CA VAL A 267 14.50 -4.28 -24.15
C VAL A 267 14.49 -5.50 -25.07
N PHE A 268 13.55 -6.43 -24.87
CA PHE A 268 13.38 -7.59 -25.73
C PHE A 268 12.62 -7.31 -27.03
N LEU A 269 12.22 -6.05 -27.26
CA LEU A 269 11.48 -5.60 -28.43
C LEU A 269 10.31 -6.53 -28.72
N VAL A 270 9.53 -6.83 -27.68
CA VAL A 270 8.42 -7.79 -27.76
C VAL A 270 7.43 -7.37 -28.85
N ASP A 271 7.15 -6.07 -28.95
CA ASP A 271 6.20 -5.47 -29.91
C ASP A 271 6.79 -5.18 -31.30
N PHE A 272 8.12 -5.22 -31.46
CA PHE A 272 8.79 -4.78 -32.69
C PHE A 272 9.65 -5.88 -33.30
N SER A 273 9.74 -5.86 -34.63
CA SER A 273 10.67 -6.67 -35.43
C SER A 273 11.64 -5.75 -36.14
N VAL A 274 12.92 -6.15 -36.17
CA VAL A 274 13.96 -5.40 -36.90
C VAL A 274 14.12 -6.03 -38.29
N TYR A 275 13.94 -5.22 -39.32
CA TYR A 275 14.05 -5.62 -40.71
C TYR A 275 15.27 -4.98 -41.37
N LEU A 276 16.06 -5.79 -42.06
CA LEU A 276 17.13 -5.31 -42.93
C LEU A 276 16.60 -5.29 -44.37
N THR A 277 16.45 -4.09 -44.93
CA THR A 277 15.99 -3.93 -46.32
C THR A 277 17.17 -3.61 -47.21
N ARG A 278 17.33 -4.38 -48.29
CA ARG A 278 18.30 -4.09 -49.35
C ARG A 278 17.66 -3.13 -50.35
N ILE A 279 18.30 -2.00 -50.62
CA ILE A 279 17.85 -1.08 -51.67
C ILE A 279 18.42 -1.61 -52.98
N GLU A 280 17.56 -2.12 -53.84
CA GLU A 280 17.88 -2.49 -55.22
C GLU A 280 17.33 -1.45 -56.20
N GLU A 281 17.93 -1.34 -57.38
CA GLU A 281 17.53 -0.37 -58.40
C GLU A 281 16.08 -0.61 -58.89
N LYS A 282 15.46 0.47 -59.36
CA LYS A 282 14.03 0.58 -59.68
C LYS A 282 13.65 -0.48 -60.73
N GLY A 283 13.00 -1.57 -60.30
CA GLY A 283 12.60 -2.69 -61.16
C GLY A 283 12.73 -4.07 -60.51
N ALA A 284 13.54 -4.19 -59.44
CA ALA A 284 13.68 -5.44 -58.69
C ALA A 284 12.68 -5.52 -57.51
N THR A 285 12.08 -6.69 -57.33
CA THR A 285 11.14 -7.01 -56.26
C THR A 285 11.80 -6.83 -54.89
N LYS A 286 11.26 -5.98 -54.01
CA LYS A 286 11.83 -5.72 -52.68
C LYS A 286 11.63 -6.91 -51.74
N GLU A 287 12.64 -7.76 -51.61
CA GLU A 287 12.62 -8.86 -50.62
C GLU A 287 12.89 -8.30 -49.20
N LYS A 288 11.92 -8.41 -48.28
CA LYS A 288 12.08 -8.08 -46.87
C LYS A 288 12.40 -9.35 -46.08
N LYS A 289 13.60 -9.46 -45.51
CA LYS A 289 13.96 -10.58 -44.62
C LYS A 289 13.99 -10.12 -43.16
N PRO A 290 13.23 -10.75 -42.24
CA PRO A 290 13.39 -10.49 -40.82
C PRO A 290 14.77 -10.98 -40.38
N VAL A 291 15.51 -10.17 -39.63
CA VAL A 291 16.85 -10.55 -39.17
C VAL A 291 16.90 -10.43 -37.65
N LYS A 292 17.36 -11.49 -36.97
CA LYS A 292 17.61 -11.44 -35.53
C LYS A 292 18.66 -10.35 -35.25
N ILE A 293 18.41 -9.49 -34.26
CA ILE A 293 19.24 -8.31 -33.96
C ILE A 293 20.72 -8.68 -33.74
N ALA A 294 20.99 -9.78 -33.04
CA ALA A 294 22.36 -10.27 -32.85
C ALA A 294 23.08 -10.54 -34.18
N LYS A 295 22.37 -11.06 -35.20
CA LYS A 295 22.90 -11.24 -36.55
C LYS A 295 23.02 -9.92 -37.32
N VAL A 296 22.15 -8.95 -37.09
CA VAL A 296 22.26 -7.61 -37.70
C VAL A 296 23.50 -6.89 -37.15
N VAL A 297 23.70 -6.89 -35.84
CA VAL A 297 24.84 -6.23 -35.19
C VAL A 297 26.15 -6.89 -35.62
N THR A 298 26.25 -8.22 -35.58
CA THR A 298 27.46 -8.92 -36.09
C THR A 298 27.69 -8.71 -37.58
N LYS A 299 26.64 -8.69 -38.41
CA LYS A 299 26.78 -8.43 -39.84
C LYS A 299 27.19 -6.99 -40.13
N LEU A 300 26.64 -6.01 -39.41
CA LEU A 300 27.03 -4.61 -39.51
C LEU A 300 28.45 -4.37 -38.99
N MET A 301 28.87 -5.05 -37.92
CA MET A 301 30.26 -4.99 -37.42
C MET A 301 31.24 -5.65 -38.39
N ASN A 302 30.85 -6.74 -39.05
CA ASN A 302 31.71 -7.40 -40.05
C ASN A 302 31.76 -6.65 -41.40
N GLU A 303 30.68 -5.96 -41.79
CA GLU A 303 30.64 -5.15 -43.02
C GLU A 303 31.27 -3.76 -42.82
N LYS A 304 31.21 -3.19 -41.61
CA LYS A 304 32.09 -2.09 -41.17
C LYS A 304 33.43 -2.64 -40.70
N LYS A 305 34.23 -3.19 -41.61
CA LYS A 305 35.69 -3.12 -41.43
C LYS A 305 36.09 -1.65 -41.46
N LEU A 306 36.05 -1.03 -40.27
CA LEU A 306 36.95 0.02 -39.84
C LEU A 306 38.34 -0.60 -39.65
#